data_AF-A0A6I8V5C7-F1
#
_entry.id   AF-A0A6I8V5C7-F1
#
_cell.length_a   1.000
_cell.length_b   1.000
_cell.length_c   1.000
_cell.angle_alpha   90.00
_cell.angle_beta   90.00
_cell.angle_gamma   90.00
#
_symmetry.space_group_name_H-M   'P 1'
#
loop_
_entity.id
_entity.type
_entity.pdbx_description
1 polymer ?
#
loop_
_entity_poly.entity_id
_entity_poly.type
_entity_poly.pdbx_seq_one_letter_code
_entity_poly.pdbx_strand_id
1 'polypeptide(L)'
;MYFRTSMKIVMVAFALLLAVTFRITLPWILRLDGIIYLQNYTATAIEFYLAITSLIGIIIILFLVSFLLLDLTSDWIALWYIPLSMWAMYWTYCTFLGDLRKLRLKADMEDLAEKWVKYINTNDTYWTELELKLHCCGFDGPRWYMHYLRRIPQSCYKPHLITEGCQSVLHGTFDSIHTIAFMLYITAIFLEYFILVFYVGFLFKERFSTVLQKKQMKFLGKLKI
;
A
#
# COMPACT_ATOMS: atom_id res chain seq x y z
N MET A 1 -5.99 7.04 -31.44
CA MET A 1 -6.49 5.66 -31.22
C MET A 1 -5.76 4.95 -30.06
N TYR A 2 -4.42 5.03 -29.96
CA TYR A 2 -3.65 4.52 -28.80
C TYR A 2 -4.11 5.04 -27.42
N PHE A 3 -4.57 6.29 -27.36
CA PHE A 3 -4.99 7.00 -26.14
C PHE A 3 -6.14 6.34 -25.35
N ARG A 4 -7.22 5.94 -26.04
CA ARG A 4 -8.42 5.40 -25.40
C ARG A 4 -8.19 3.99 -24.83
N THR A 5 -7.24 3.27 -25.42
CA THR A 5 -6.87 1.91 -25.00
C THR A 5 -5.96 1.97 -23.77
N SER A 6 -4.96 2.86 -23.76
CA SER A 6 -4.05 3.02 -22.62
C SER A 6 -4.77 3.48 -21.35
N MET A 7 -5.71 4.44 -21.43
CA MET A 7 -6.49 4.87 -20.27
C MET A 7 -7.38 3.78 -19.69
N LYS A 8 -8.03 2.98 -20.56
CA LYS A 8 -8.85 1.86 -20.10
C LYS A 8 -8.01 0.82 -19.37
N ILE A 9 -6.80 0.54 -19.86
CA ILE A 9 -5.89 -0.42 -19.23
C ILE A 9 -5.45 0.10 -17.85
N VAL A 10 -5.09 1.39 -17.72
CA VAL A 10 -4.70 1.98 -16.42
C VAL A 10 -5.86 1.98 -15.43
N MET A 11 -7.07 2.35 -15.86
CA MET A 11 -8.26 2.33 -15.00
C MET A 11 -8.64 0.90 -14.57
N VAL A 12 -8.58 -0.07 -15.48
CA VAL A 12 -8.85 -1.48 -15.17
C VAL A 12 -7.80 -2.04 -14.22
N ALA A 13 -6.53 -1.76 -14.45
CA ALA A 13 -5.44 -2.17 -13.57
C ALA A 13 -5.61 -1.56 -12.17
N PHE A 14 -5.96 -0.28 -12.07
CA PHE A 14 -6.20 0.38 -10.80
C PHE A 14 -7.44 -0.16 -10.05
N ALA A 15 -8.54 -0.40 -10.77
CA ALA A 15 -9.74 -1.00 -10.19
C ALA A 15 -9.48 -2.42 -9.68
N LEU A 16 -8.68 -3.21 -10.41
CA LEU A 16 -8.20 -4.52 -9.96
C LEU A 16 -7.32 -4.39 -8.71
N LEU A 17 -6.40 -3.43 -8.69
CA LEU A 17 -5.49 -3.23 -7.57
C LEU A 17 -6.26 -2.83 -6.30
N LEU A 18 -7.24 -1.92 -6.41
CA LEU A 18 -8.17 -1.59 -5.33
C LEU A 18 -9.03 -2.77 -4.91
N ALA A 19 -9.58 -3.53 -5.86
CA ALA A 19 -10.42 -4.68 -5.53
C ALA A 19 -9.63 -5.75 -4.79
N VAL A 20 -8.38 -6.02 -5.18
CA VAL A 20 -7.51 -6.98 -4.51
C VAL A 20 -7.11 -6.47 -3.13
N THR A 21 -6.73 -5.20 -2.99
CA THR A 21 -6.31 -4.65 -1.70
C THR A 21 -7.47 -4.62 -0.72
N PHE A 22 -8.64 -4.11 -1.10
CA PHE A 22 -9.83 -4.12 -0.23
C PHE A 22 -10.30 -5.53 0.11
N ARG A 23 -10.32 -6.46 -0.86
CA ARG A 23 -10.80 -7.82 -0.62
C ARG A 23 -9.87 -8.65 0.26
N ILE A 24 -8.58 -8.33 0.31
CA ILE A 24 -7.62 -9.03 1.17
C ILE A 24 -7.47 -8.32 2.51
N THR A 25 -7.28 -7.00 2.52
CA THR A 25 -6.98 -6.27 3.77
C THR A 25 -8.20 -6.09 4.66
N LEU A 26 -9.38 -5.80 4.09
CA LEU A 26 -10.57 -5.47 4.87
C LEU A 26 -11.08 -6.65 5.72
N PRO A 27 -11.21 -7.88 5.20
CA PRO A 27 -11.67 -9.01 6.01
C PRO A 27 -10.70 -9.35 7.16
N TRP A 28 -9.40 -9.16 6.96
CA TRP A 28 -8.39 -9.43 7.98
C TRP A 28 -8.37 -8.35 9.05
N ILE A 29 -8.43 -7.08 8.67
CA ILE A 29 -8.58 -5.96 9.61
C ILE A 29 -9.84 -6.16 10.46
N LEU A 30 -10.99 -6.50 9.84
CA LEU A 30 -12.24 -6.75 10.55
C LEU A 30 -12.19 -8.01 11.44
N ARG A 31 -11.39 -9.02 11.09
CA ARG A 31 -11.20 -10.22 11.90
C ARG A 31 -10.33 -9.95 13.15
N LEU A 32 -9.37 -9.04 13.02
CA LEU A 32 -8.51 -8.58 14.11
C LEU A 32 -9.23 -7.53 14.98
N ASP A 33 -10.30 -6.92 14.46
CA ASP A 33 -11.11 -5.94 15.16
C ASP A 33 -11.74 -6.53 16.44
N GLY A 34 -11.67 -5.75 17.51
CA GLY A 34 -12.05 -6.16 18.86
C GLY A 34 -11.04 -7.08 19.58
N ILE A 35 -9.82 -7.26 19.09
CA ILE A 35 -8.70 -7.68 19.95
C ILE A 35 -8.01 -6.40 20.40
N ILE A 36 -8.25 -5.98 21.65
CA ILE A 36 -7.78 -4.69 22.21
C ILE A 36 -6.30 -4.44 21.94
N TYR A 37 -5.49 -5.50 22.01
CA TYR A 37 -4.05 -5.47 21.78
C TYR A 37 -3.65 -5.10 20.35
N LEU A 38 -4.43 -5.57 19.38
CA LEU A 38 -4.18 -5.35 17.95
C LEU A 38 -4.85 -4.08 17.43
N GLN A 39 -5.61 -3.39 18.28
CA GLN A 39 -6.39 -2.23 17.88
C GLN A 39 -5.53 -1.07 17.38
N ASN A 40 -4.38 -0.83 18.02
CA ASN A 40 -3.43 0.19 17.57
C ASN A 40 -2.79 -0.17 16.23
N TYR A 41 -2.46 -1.45 16.04
CA TYR A 41 -1.94 -1.93 14.77
C TYR A 41 -2.99 -1.85 13.66
N THR A 42 -4.21 -2.31 13.91
CA THR A 42 -5.30 -2.25 12.93
C THR A 42 -5.63 -0.81 12.56
N ALA A 43 -5.65 0.11 13.53
CA ALA A 43 -5.85 1.53 13.27
C ALA A 43 -4.75 2.10 12.36
N THR A 44 -3.48 1.85 12.70
CA THR A 44 -2.32 2.30 11.92
C THR A 44 -2.34 1.72 10.50
N ALA A 45 -2.71 0.45 10.36
CA ALA A 45 -2.88 -0.18 9.05
C ALA A 45 -4.00 0.47 8.25
N ILE A 46 -5.19 0.63 8.84
CA ILE A 46 -6.33 1.29 8.17
C ILE A 46 -5.93 2.69 7.68
N GLU A 47 -5.32 3.50 8.55
CA GLU A 47 -4.87 4.86 8.20
C GLU A 47 -3.90 4.84 7.02
N PHE A 48 -2.90 3.95 7.04
CA PHE A 48 -1.94 3.81 5.94
C PHE A 48 -2.64 3.41 4.63
N TYR A 49 -3.50 2.39 4.67
CA TYR A 49 -4.19 1.90 3.47
C TYR A 49 -5.14 2.95 2.89
N LEU A 50 -5.85 3.68 3.72
CA LEU A 50 -6.71 4.79 3.28
C LEU A 50 -5.88 5.95 2.70
N ALA A 51 -4.78 6.31 3.36
CA ALA A 51 -3.90 7.38 2.89
C ALA A 51 -3.28 7.03 1.52
N ILE A 52 -2.78 5.80 1.34
CA ILE A 52 -2.09 5.43 0.11
C ILE A 52 -3.06 5.20 -1.05
N THR A 53 -4.24 4.63 -0.79
CA THR A 53 -5.26 4.44 -1.82
C THR A 53 -5.87 5.78 -2.26
N SER A 54 -6.11 6.70 -1.33
CA SER A 54 -6.57 8.06 -1.66
C SER A 54 -5.51 8.84 -2.43
N LEU A 55 -4.23 8.75 -2.05
CA LEU A 55 -3.12 9.35 -2.80
C LEU A 55 -3.09 8.87 -4.25
N ILE A 56 -3.12 7.54 -4.48
CA ILE A 56 -3.10 7.00 -5.84
C ILE A 56 -4.35 7.47 -6.62
N GLY A 57 -5.52 7.50 -5.99
CA GLY A 57 -6.73 8.03 -6.59
C GLY A 57 -6.60 9.50 -7.02
N ILE A 58 -6.04 10.34 -6.15
CA ILE A 58 -5.78 11.76 -6.43
C ILE A 58 -4.79 11.90 -7.58
N ILE A 59 -3.70 11.14 -7.60
CA ILE A 59 -2.70 11.15 -8.67
C ILE A 59 -3.34 10.85 -10.02
N ILE A 60 -4.19 9.81 -10.10
CA ILE A 60 -4.88 9.43 -11.34
C ILE A 60 -5.83 10.53 -11.79
N ILE A 61 -6.63 11.09 -10.88
CA ILE A 61 -7.58 12.17 -11.19
C ILE A 61 -6.83 13.41 -11.68
N LEU A 62 -5.77 13.81 -10.98
CA LEU A 62 -4.94 14.94 -11.37
C LEU A 62 -4.30 14.70 -12.74
N PHE A 63 -3.80 13.49 -13.01
CA PHE A 63 -3.26 13.14 -14.32
C PHE A 63 -4.30 13.31 -15.44
N LEU A 64 -5.54 12.85 -15.22
CA LEU A 64 -6.64 12.99 -16.18
C LEU A 64 -7.01 14.47 -16.42
N VAL A 65 -7.14 15.24 -15.35
CA VAL A 65 -7.48 16.67 -15.41
C VAL A 65 -6.37 17.47 -16.10
N SER A 66 -5.11 17.21 -15.75
CA SER A 66 -3.97 17.89 -16.37
C SER A 66 -3.82 17.57 -17.85
N PHE A 67 -4.20 16.36 -18.30
CA PHE A 67 -4.24 16.05 -19.73
C PHE A 67 -5.35 16.81 -20.48
N LEU A 68 -6.53 16.97 -19.89
CA LEU A 68 -7.62 17.78 -20.46
C LEU A 68 -7.26 19.26 -20.54
N LEU A 69 -6.50 19.75 -19.56
CA LEU A 69 -6.03 21.13 -19.50
C LEU A 69 -4.87 21.39 -20.47
N LEU A 70 -4.04 20.38 -20.77
CA LEU A 70 -2.92 20.49 -21.71
C LEU A 70 -3.34 20.97 -23.10
N ASP A 71 -4.56 20.64 -23.55
CA ASP A 71 -5.12 21.16 -24.81
C ASP A 71 -5.53 22.65 -24.73
N LEU A 72 -5.66 23.21 -23.51
CA LEU A 72 -6.10 24.59 -23.27
C LEU A 72 -4.99 25.52 -22.73
N THR A 73 -3.97 25.00 -22.06
CA THR A 73 -3.01 25.82 -21.29
C THR A 73 -1.73 26.12 -22.05
N SER A 74 -1.29 27.38 -21.95
CA SER A 74 0.01 27.88 -22.45
C SER A 74 1.21 27.10 -21.88
N ASP A 75 2.18 26.76 -22.73
CA ASP A 75 3.42 25.98 -22.48
C ASP A 75 4.16 26.28 -21.16
N TRP A 76 3.99 27.49 -20.62
CA TRP A 76 4.69 27.96 -19.42
C TRP A 76 4.17 27.32 -18.12
N ILE A 77 2.89 26.96 -18.05
CA ILE A 77 2.29 26.33 -16.86
C ILE A 77 2.80 24.89 -16.71
N ALA A 78 2.99 24.18 -17.83
CA ALA A 78 3.54 22.83 -17.84
C ALA A 78 4.98 22.76 -17.30
N LEU A 79 5.74 23.85 -17.37
CA LEU A 79 7.10 23.94 -16.84
C LEU A 79 7.12 23.96 -15.30
N TRP A 80 6.10 24.53 -14.67
CA TRP A 80 5.91 24.52 -13.21
C TRP A 80 5.40 23.18 -12.67
N TYR A 81 4.82 22.34 -13.53
CA TYR A 81 4.31 21.03 -13.14
C TYR A 81 5.44 20.04 -12.79
N ILE A 82 6.59 20.14 -13.45
CA ILE A 82 7.74 19.27 -13.20
C ILE A 82 8.24 19.38 -11.74
N PRO A 83 8.64 20.57 -11.22
CA PRO A 83 9.10 20.68 -9.84
C PRO A 83 8.01 20.32 -8.82
N LEU A 84 6.75 20.61 -9.12
CA LEU A 84 5.62 20.20 -8.28
C LEU A 84 5.50 18.67 -8.20
N SER A 85 5.64 17.96 -9.33
CA SER A 85 5.61 16.50 -9.37
C SER A 85 6.81 15.87 -8.65
N MET A 86 8.00 16.46 -8.76
CA MET A 86 9.19 16.03 -8.00
C MET A 86 9.00 16.21 -6.50
N TRP A 87 8.42 17.34 -6.10
CA TRP A 87 8.11 17.62 -4.70
C TRP A 87 7.07 16.64 -4.14
N ALA A 88 6.00 16.38 -4.89
CA ALA A 88 4.98 15.41 -4.52
C ALA A 88 5.59 14.01 -4.33
N MET A 89 6.44 13.57 -5.27
CA MET A 89 7.12 12.28 -5.19
C MET A 89 8.06 12.17 -3.98
N TYR A 90 8.81 13.23 -3.67
CA TYR A 90 9.64 13.29 -2.46
C TYR A 90 8.79 13.19 -1.19
N TRP A 91 7.65 13.89 -1.15
CA TRP A 91 6.75 13.86 -0.02
C TRP A 91 6.12 12.47 0.17
N THR A 92 5.63 11.86 -0.90
CA THR A 92 5.13 10.48 -0.92
C THR A 92 6.19 9.51 -0.41
N TYR A 93 7.43 9.66 -0.88
CA TYR A 93 8.55 8.83 -0.41
C TYR A 93 8.77 8.96 1.10
N CYS A 94 8.91 10.18 1.62
CA CYS A 94 9.21 10.41 3.04
C CYS A 94 8.09 9.96 3.98
N THR A 95 6.85 10.35 3.68
CA THR A 95 5.70 10.11 4.57
C THR A 95 5.37 8.61 4.63
N PHE A 96 5.17 7.97 3.47
CA PHE A 96 4.76 6.57 3.44
C PHE A 96 5.89 5.60 3.82
N LEU A 97 7.16 5.96 3.62
CA LEU A 97 8.27 5.13 4.13
C LEU A 97 8.30 5.12 5.66
N GLY A 98 8.00 6.26 6.29
CA GLY A 98 7.86 6.35 7.75
C GLY A 98 6.75 5.47 8.28
N ASP A 99 5.58 5.52 7.64
CA ASP A 99 4.41 4.74 8.08
C ASP A 99 4.55 3.24 7.76
N LEU A 100 5.20 2.87 6.65
CA LEU A 100 5.59 1.48 6.36
C LEU A 100 6.50 0.90 7.45
N ARG A 101 7.42 1.70 8.00
CA ARG A 101 8.27 1.24 9.11
C ARG A 101 7.47 1.03 10.40
N LYS A 102 6.45 1.85 10.66
CA LYS A 102 5.55 1.67 11.82
C LYS A 102 4.72 0.40 11.72
N LEU A 103 4.36 0.01 10.49
CA LEU A 103 3.69 -1.26 10.20
C LEU A 103 4.57 -2.50 10.43
N ARG A 104 5.89 -2.34 10.65
CA ARG A 104 6.82 -3.46 10.84
C ARG A 104 6.83 -3.91 12.29
N LEU A 105 6.18 -5.06 12.52
CA LEU A 105 5.70 -5.56 13.81
C LEU A 105 6.75 -6.22 14.73
N LYS A 106 7.99 -5.71 14.78
CA LYS A 106 9.02 -6.37 15.60
C LYS A 106 8.76 -6.22 17.11
N ALA A 107 8.12 -5.14 17.55
CA ALA A 107 7.85 -4.86 18.96
C ALA A 107 6.63 -5.63 19.51
N ASP A 108 5.55 -5.78 18.74
CA ASP A 108 4.32 -6.41 19.24
C ASP A 108 4.42 -7.95 19.38
N MET A 109 5.49 -8.57 18.87
CA MET A 109 5.74 -10.01 19.06
C MET A 109 6.34 -10.34 20.43
N GLU A 110 7.16 -9.44 20.99
CA GLU A 110 7.75 -9.62 22.32
C GLU A 110 6.67 -9.50 23.41
N ASP A 111 5.74 -8.56 23.23
CA ASP A 111 4.62 -8.35 24.16
C ASP A 111 3.55 -9.48 24.03
N LEU A 112 3.43 -10.15 22.87
CA LEU A 112 2.62 -11.39 22.76
C LEU A 112 3.14 -12.53 23.65
N ALA A 113 4.47 -12.69 23.75
CA ALA A 113 5.09 -13.70 24.61
C ALA A 113 4.86 -13.39 26.09
N GLU A 114 4.92 -12.11 26.48
CA GLU A 114 4.61 -11.67 27.84
C GLU A 114 3.15 -11.99 28.22
N LYS A 115 2.20 -11.76 27.31
CA LYS A 115 0.78 -12.09 27.53
C LYS A 115 0.53 -13.59 27.65
N TRP A 116 1.25 -14.42 26.89
CA TRP A 116 1.19 -15.87 27.06
C TRP A 116 1.65 -16.28 28.47
N VAL A 117 2.79 -15.75 28.93
CA VAL A 117 3.29 -16.01 30.28
C VAL A 117 2.29 -15.53 31.34
N LYS A 118 1.68 -14.36 31.15
CA LYS A 118 0.64 -13.84 32.04
C LYS A 118 -0.57 -14.77 32.08
N TYR A 119 -1.05 -15.25 30.94
CA TYR A 119 -2.14 -16.22 30.87
C TYR A 119 -1.86 -17.49 31.68
N ILE A 120 -0.65 -18.05 31.54
CA ILE A 120 -0.24 -19.24 32.30
C ILE A 120 -0.26 -18.98 33.81
N ASN A 121 0.14 -17.78 34.25
CA ASN A 121 0.27 -17.44 35.67
C ASN A 121 -1.04 -16.97 36.31
N THR A 122 -1.89 -16.21 35.60
CA THR A 122 -3.08 -15.56 36.16
C THR A 122 -4.39 -16.11 35.62
N ASN A 123 -4.34 -17.09 34.71
CA ASN A 123 -5.52 -17.69 34.08
C ASN A 123 -6.44 -16.67 33.41
N ASP A 124 -5.82 -15.69 32.74
CA ASP A 124 -6.51 -14.59 32.05
C ASP A 124 -7.42 -15.11 30.92
N THR A 125 -8.61 -14.55 30.75
CA THR A 125 -9.56 -14.98 29.68
C THR A 125 -9.14 -14.50 28.30
N TYR A 126 -8.23 -13.54 28.24
CA TYR A 126 -7.76 -12.93 27.01
C TYR A 126 -7.17 -13.93 26.01
N TRP A 127 -6.33 -14.86 26.47
CA TRP A 127 -5.65 -15.79 25.57
C TRP A 127 -6.63 -16.75 24.88
N THR A 128 -7.63 -17.22 25.62
CA THR A 128 -8.68 -18.08 25.07
C THR A 128 -9.55 -17.36 24.05
N GLU A 129 -9.81 -16.06 24.20
CA GLU A 129 -10.51 -15.26 23.19
C GLU A 129 -9.67 -15.07 21.91
N LEU A 130 -8.37 -14.86 22.07
CA LEU A 130 -7.43 -14.75 20.96
C LEU A 130 -7.41 -16.03 20.11
N GLU A 131 -7.30 -17.19 20.76
CA GLU A 131 -7.33 -18.51 20.10
C GLU A 131 -8.63 -18.77 19.34
N LEU A 132 -9.77 -18.39 19.93
CA LEU A 132 -11.08 -18.55 19.31
C LEU A 132 -11.23 -17.66 18.06
N LYS A 133 -10.76 -16.41 18.11
CA LYS A 133 -10.86 -15.46 16.97
C LYS A 133 -9.92 -15.83 15.82
N LEU A 134 -8.68 -16.21 16.15
CA LEU A 134 -7.64 -16.52 15.16
C LEU A 134 -7.65 -17.99 14.71
N HIS A 135 -8.41 -18.87 15.39
CA HIS A 135 -8.40 -20.32 15.20
C HIS A 135 -6.99 -20.92 15.26
N CYS A 136 -6.21 -20.46 16.22
CA CYS A 136 -4.85 -20.90 16.50
C CYS A 136 -4.80 -21.56 17.88
N CYS A 137 -3.68 -22.21 18.21
CA CYS A 137 -3.49 -22.83 19.51
C CYS A 137 -2.10 -22.62 20.08
N GLY A 138 -2.06 -22.17 21.33
CA GLY A 138 -0.84 -21.88 22.06
C GLY A 138 -0.03 -20.76 21.42
N PHE A 139 1.07 -20.41 22.07
CA PHE A 139 1.97 -19.38 21.55
C PHE A 139 2.56 -19.79 20.19
N ASP A 140 3.32 -20.89 20.18
CA ASP A 140 3.93 -21.48 18.97
C ASP A 140 3.42 -22.91 18.72
N GLY A 141 2.13 -23.15 19.04
CA GLY A 141 1.45 -24.43 18.86
C GLY A 141 1.00 -25.07 20.17
N PRO A 142 0.24 -26.19 20.10
CA PRO A 142 -0.37 -26.82 21.27
C PRO A 142 0.65 -27.46 22.23
N ARG A 143 1.88 -27.73 21.78
CA ARG A 143 2.95 -28.27 22.64
C ARG A 143 3.27 -27.32 23.79
N TRP A 144 3.10 -26.01 23.59
CA TRP A 144 3.32 -25.01 24.63
C TRP A 144 2.41 -25.20 25.84
N TYR A 145 1.18 -25.67 25.68
CA TYR A 145 0.32 -26.03 26.83
C TYR A 145 0.92 -27.14 27.68
N MET A 146 1.52 -28.15 27.05
CA MET A 146 2.14 -29.28 27.75
C MET A 146 3.39 -28.87 28.53
N HIS A 147 4.17 -27.91 28.01
CA HIS A 147 5.35 -27.37 28.72
C HIS A 147 4.98 -26.75 30.07
N TYR A 148 3.77 -26.21 30.20
CA TYR A 148 3.26 -25.64 31.46
C TYR A 148 2.29 -26.57 32.18
N LEU A 149 2.30 -27.88 31.85
CA LEU A 149 1.44 -28.91 32.45
C LEU A 149 -0.07 -28.58 32.37
N ARG A 150 -0.48 -27.76 31.39
CA ARG A 150 -1.88 -27.41 31.16
C ARG A 150 -2.51 -28.32 30.12
N ARG A 151 -3.80 -28.61 30.30
CA ARG A 151 -4.61 -29.31 29.30
C ARG A 151 -4.85 -28.39 28.11
N ILE A 152 -4.68 -28.92 26.90
CA ILE A 152 -4.98 -28.19 25.66
C ILE A 152 -6.51 -27.93 25.60
N PRO A 153 -6.95 -26.68 25.36
CA PRO A 153 -8.36 -26.35 25.21
C PRO A 153 -9.04 -27.14 24.08
N GLN A 154 -10.32 -27.47 24.23
CA GLN A 154 -11.07 -28.15 23.17
C GLN A 154 -11.24 -27.26 21.92
N SER A 155 -11.26 -25.93 22.09
CA SER A 155 -11.29 -24.95 21.00
C SER A 155 -10.11 -25.06 20.02
N CYS A 156 -8.97 -25.60 20.47
CA CYS A 156 -7.80 -25.83 19.64
C CYS A 156 -7.94 -27.00 18.66
N TYR A 157 -8.90 -27.91 18.87
CA TYR A 157 -9.06 -29.10 18.04
C TYR A 157 -10.08 -28.83 16.93
N LYS A 158 -9.60 -28.73 15.68
CA LYS A 158 -10.45 -28.98 14.50
C LYS A 158 -10.51 -30.49 14.29
N PRO A 159 -11.63 -31.06 13.79
CA PRO A 159 -12.03 -32.45 14.04
C PRO A 159 -10.93 -33.51 13.87
N HIS A 160 -9.93 -33.31 13.00
CA HIS A 160 -8.79 -34.22 12.87
C HIS A 160 -7.40 -33.57 12.67
N LEU A 161 -7.22 -32.25 12.88
CA LEU A 161 -5.91 -31.59 12.69
C LEU A 161 -5.53 -30.64 13.84
N ILE A 162 -4.25 -30.69 14.21
CA ILE A 162 -3.61 -29.73 15.10
C ILE A 162 -3.61 -28.35 14.41
N THR A 163 -4.19 -27.36 15.08
CA THR A 163 -4.18 -25.96 14.64
C THR A 163 -2.77 -25.37 14.80
N GLU A 164 -2.44 -24.42 13.92
CA GLU A 164 -1.14 -23.71 13.97
C GLU A 164 -1.03 -22.81 15.21
N GLY A 165 0.21 -22.49 15.60
CA GLY A 165 0.51 -21.56 16.69
C GLY A 165 0.01 -20.15 16.40
N CYS A 166 -0.46 -19.45 17.43
CA CYS A 166 -0.98 -18.08 17.27
C CYS A 166 0.08 -17.11 16.75
N GLN A 167 1.33 -17.29 17.16
CA GLN A 167 2.46 -16.50 16.65
C GLN A 167 2.64 -16.68 15.15
N SER A 168 2.59 -17.91 14.64
CA SER A 168 2.72 -18.21 13.21
C SER A 168 1.59 -17.57 12.40
N VAL A 169 0.34 -17.72 12.86
CA VAL A 169 -0.83 -17.14 12.19
C VAL A 169 -0.74 -15.61 12.14
N LEU A 170 -0.36 -14.99 13.26
CA LEU A 170 -0.17 -13.54 13.35
C LEU A 170 0.97 -13.08 12.43
N HIS A 171 2.12 -13.76 12.47
CA HIS A 171 3.28 -13.40 11.65
C HIS A 171 2.97 -13.49 10.15
N GLY A 172 2.34 -14.58 9.71
CA GLY A 172 1.95 -14.73 8.30
C GLY A 172 0.94 -13.67 7.85
N THR A 173 0.02 -13.29 8.74
CA THR A 173 -0.97 -12.24 8.44
C THR A 173 -0.31 -10.86 8.34
N PHE A 174 0.53 -10.49 9.30
CA PHE A 174 1.21 -9.19 9.29
C PHE A 174 2.22 -9.08 8.17
N ASP A 175 2.94 -10.14 7.85
CA ASP A 175 3.83 -10.14 6.68
C ASP A 175 3.05 -9.95 5.39
N SER A 176 1.89 -10.59 5.27
CA SER A 176 1.01 -10.40 4.12
C SER A 176 0.52 -8.96 4.02
N ILE A 177 0.06 -8.37 5.12
CA ILE A 177 -0.38 -6.97 5.19
C ILE A 177 0.78 -6.03 4.89
N HIS A 178 1.97 -6.24 5.46
CA HIS A 178 3.13 -5.40 5.19
C HIS A 178 3.60 -5.53 3.74
N THR A 179 3.56 -6.73 3.16
CA THR A 179 3.91 -6.97 1.76
C THR A 179 2.96 -6.24 0.83
N ILE A 180 1.65 -6.31 1.07
CA ILE A 180 0.65 -5.58 0.26
C ILE A 180 0.85 -4.06 0.41
N ALA A 181 1.09 -3.56 1.63
CA ALA A 181 1.39 -2.16 1.89
C ALA A 181 2.64 -1.69 1.13
N PHE A 182 3.69 -2.51 1.11
CA PHE A 182 4.92 -2.23 0.37
C PHE A 182 4.67 -2.22 -1.15
N MET A 183 3.91 -3.17 -1.68
CA MET A 183 3.56 -3.22 -3.10
C MET A 183 2.73 -2.00 -3.53
N LEU A 184 1.80 -1.55 -2.69
CA LEU A 184 1.04 -0.31 -2.91
C LEU A 184 1.94 0.92 -2.95
N TYR A 185 2.87 1.02 -2.01
CA TYR A 185 3.85 2.10 -1.96
C TYR A 185 4.73 2.17 -3.20
N ILE A 186 5.27 1.02 -3.62
CA ILE A 186 6.06 0.91 -4.84
C ILE A 186 5.20 1.31 -6.05
N THR A 187 3.94 0.88 -6.10
CA THR A 187 3.01 1.24 -7.18
C THR A 187 2.76 2.75 -7.23
N ALA A 188 2.55 3.41 -6.09
CA ALA A 188 2.35 4.86 -6.03
C ALA A 188 3.55 5.62 -6.60
N ILE A 189 4.76 5.27 -6.18
CA ILE A 189 6.01 5.88 -6.67
C ILE A 189 6.19 5.63 -8.18
N PHE A 190 5.92 4.42 -8.66
CA PHE A 190 6.01 4.11 -10.07
C PHE A 190 5.02 4.93 -10.91
N LEU A 191 3.80 5.15 -10.41
CA LEU A 191 2.81 5.99 -11.08
C LEU A 191 3.27 7.45 -11.14
N GLU A 192 3.73 8.03 -10.03
CA GLU A 192 4.27 9.39 -10.00
C GLU A 192 5.45 9.56 -10.96
N TYR A 193 6.37 8.59 -10.96
CA TYR A 193 7.52 8.57 -11.87
C TYR A 193 7.08 8.49 -13.34
N PHE A 194 6.14 7.60 -13.67
CA PHE A 194 5.63 7.47 -15.03
C PHE A 194 4.99 8.75 -15.54
N ILE A 195 4.22 9.43 -14.68
CA ILE A 195 3.60 10.71 -14.98
C ILE A 195 4.69 11.77 -15.25
N LEU A 196 5.71 11.85 -14.40
CA LEU A 196 6.81 12.79 -14.58
C LEU A 196 7.55 12.57 -15.90
N VAL A 197 7.90 11.31 -16.23
CA VAL A 197 8.56 10.97 -17.50
C VAL A 197 7.67 11.33 -18.69
N PHE A 198 6.37 11.06 -18.60
CA PHE A 198 5.41 11.41 -19.64
C PHE A 198 5.37 12.92 -19.90
N TYR A 199 5.28 13.75 -18.85
CA TYR A 199 5.28 15.21 -18.96
C TYR A 199 6.59 15.75 -19.55
N VAL A 200 7.73 15.24 -19.08
CA VAL A 200 9.03 15.63 -19.60
C VAL A 200 9.16 15.28 -21.08
N GLY A 201 8.79 14.05 -21.47
CA GLY A 201 8.83 13.61 -22.87
C GLY A 201 7.91 14.42 -23.78
N PHE A 202 6.71 14.77 -23.30
CA PHE A 202 5.78 15.63 -24.03
C PHE A 202 6.37 17.02 -24.31
N LEU A 203 6.90 17.67 -23.26
CA LEU A 203 7.54 19.00 -23.39
C LEU A 203 8.74 18.98 -24.33
N PHE A 204 9.57 17.93 -24.27
CA PHE A 204 10.71 17.78 -25.18
C PHE A 204 10.24 17.67 -26.63
N LYS A 205 9.22 16.85 -26.91
CA LYS A 205 8.68 16.68 -28.27
C LYS A 205 8.12 17.98 -28.84
N GLU A 206 7.34 18.70 -28.04
CA GLU A 206 6.70 19.95 -28.46
C GLU A 206 7.73 21.06 -28.70
N ARG A 207 8.69 21.24 -27.79
CA ARG A 207 9.82 22.16 -27.95
C ARG A 207 10.69 21.82 -29.17
N PHE A 208 10.93 20.55 -29.45
CA PHE A 208 11.70 20.15 -30.63
C PHE A 208 10.94 20.44 -31.93
N SER A 209 9.63 20.19 -31.96
CA SER A 209 8.79 20.47 -33.13
C SER A 209 8.71 21.96 -33.46
N THR A 210 8.57 22.82 -32.45
CA THR A 210 8.53 24.28 -32.61
C THR A 210 9.89 24.86 -33.00
N VAL A 211 11.00 24.35 -32.44
CA VAL A 211 12.35 24.75 -32.85
C VAL A 211 12.65 24.33 -34.30
N LEU A 212 12.22 23.13 -34.71
CA LEU A 212 12.39 22.64 -36.08
C LEU A 212 11.61 23.51 -37.09
N GLN A 213 10.36 23.87 -36.78
CA GLN A 213 9.56 24.79 -37.59
C GLN A 213 10.16 26.21 -37.64
N LYS A 214 10.65 26.73 -36.51
CA LYS A 214 11.33 28.04 -36.46
C LYS A 214 12.62 28.06 -37.29
N LYS A 215 13.34 26.93 -37.30
CA LYS A 215 14.57 26.76 -38.10
C LYS A 215 14.25 26.70 -39.60
N GLN A 216 13.18 26.02 -40.01
CA GLN A 216 12.72 26.02 -41.40
C GLN A 216 12.26 27.41 -41.87
N MET A 217 11.51 28.17 -41.06
CA MET A 217 11.10 29.54 -41.43
C MET A 217 12.29 30.50 -41.57
N LYS A 218 13.31 30.39 -40.70
CA LYS A 218 14.55 31.17 -40.83
C LYS A 218 15.37 30.79 -42.07
N PHE A 219 15.33 29.51 -42.49
CA PHE A 219 16.05 29.05 -43.68
C PHE A 219 15.36 29.52 -44.97
N LEU A 220 14.02 29.46 -45.04
CA LEU A 220 13.22 29.99 -46.15
C LEU A 220 13.33 31.52 -46.28
N GLY A 221 13.43 32.25 -45.17
CA GLY A 221 13.68 33.71 -45.19
C GLY A 221 15.05 34.11 -45.72
N LYS A 222 16.05 33.23 -45.67
CA LYS A 222 17.39 33.48 -46.24
C LYS A 222 17.53 33.06 -47.71
N LEU A 223 16.59 32.27 -48.23
CA LEU A 223 16.54 31.84 -49.65
C LEU A 223 15.75 32.80 -50.55
N LYS A 224 15.07 33.80 -49.97
CA LYS A 224 14.52 34.96 -50.69
C LYS A 224 15.53 36.11 -50.70
N ILE A 225 16.65 35.95 -51.40
CA ILE A 225 17.52 37.04 -51.87
C ILE A 225 17.90 36.69 -53.30
#